data_AF-B2IVA2-F1
#
_entry.id   AF-B2IVA2-F1
#
_cell.length_a   1.000
_cell.length_b   1.000
_cell.length_c   1.000
_cell.angle_alpha   90.00
_cell.angle_beta   90.00
_cell.angle_gamma   90.00
#
_symmetry.space_group_name_H-M   'P 1'
#
loop_
_entity.id
_entity.type
_entity.pdbx_description
1 polymer ?
#
loop_
_entity_poly.entity_id
_entity_poly.type
_entity_poly.pdbx_seq_one_letter_code
_entity_poly.pdbx_strand_id
1 'polypeptide(L)'
;MSYTFSQLSRLYNENKFFELTSSPEGLYFLKLRSLARKDYYLHLFQKAQISSDNLGVKQYLEILFNSNISSKTIHDSINQIYEAERGKRRANEQNLLRELYKLRVFDWGGIHENDINKYLVDNYIKKITNYNNLIEKVENEILHSLKSFVLCSWYNNWTSIIIEDIFKDHHRILPTVGQIK
;
A
#
# COMPACT_ATOMS: atom_id res chain seq x y z
N MET A 1 32.98 -1.90 -1.15
CA MET A 1 32.75 -3.36 -1.03
C MET A 1 31.51 -3.66 -1.83
N SER A 2 31.55 -4.63 -2.75
CA SER A 2 30.35 -5.05 -3.49
C SER A 2 29.54 -5.99 -2.61
N TYR A 3 28.27 -5.69 -2.39
CA TYR A 3 27.38 -6.55 -1.61
C TYR A 3 26.84 -7.68 -2.47
N THR A 4 26.80 -8.90 -1.92
CA THR A 4 26.10 -10.02 -2.55
C THR A 4 24.60 -9.96 -2.29
N PHE A 5 23.82 -10.64 -3.14
CA PHE A 5 22.37 -10.76 -2.97
C PHE A 5 21.98 -11.24 -1.55
N SER A 6 22.67 -12.27 -1.05
CA SER A 6 22.42 -12.84 0.28
C SER A 6 22.66 -11.83 1.40
N GLN A 7 23.72 -11.01 1.29
CA GLN A 7 23.99 -9.94 2.25
C GLN A 7 22.90 -8.87 2.23
N LEU A 8 22.47 -8.41 1.05
CA LEU A 8 21.41 -7.41 0.92
C LEU A 8 20.07 -7.94 1.42
N SER A 9 19.74 -9.20 1.12
CA SER A 9 18.53 -9.83 1.62
C SER A 9 18.54 -9.94 3.15
N ARG A 10 19.70 -10.21 3.77
CA ARG A 10 19.83 -10.22 5.22
C ARG A 10 19.65 -8.83 5.83
N LEU A 11 20.28 -7.80 5.25
CA LEU A 11 20.12 -6.41 5.71
C LEU A 11 18.65 -5.97 5.65
N TYR A 12 17.93 -6.34 4.59
CA TYR A 12 16.51 -6.06 4.44
C TYR A 12 15.68 -6.71 5.56
N ASN A 13 15.93 -7.99 5.84
CA ASN A 13 15.20 -8.73 6.89
C ASN A 13 15.54 -8.23 8.30
N GLU A 14 16.74 -7.67 8.51
CA GLU A 14 17.18 -7.06 9.76
C GLU A 14 16.74 -5.57 9.90
N ASN A 15 15.97 -5.04 8.95
CA ASN A 15 15.55 -3.62 8.89
C ASN A 15 16.71 -2.60 8.88
N LYS A 16 17.87 -3.00 8.35
CA LYS A 16 19.07 -2.17 8.21
C LYS A 16 19.03 -1.33 6.94
N PHE A 17 18.04 -0.44 6.87
CA PHE A 17 17.77 0.36 5.67
C PHE A 17 18.84 1.41 5.39
N PHE A 18 19.47 1.96 6.42
CA PHE A 18 20.55 2.94 6.23
C PHE A 18 21.71 2.33 5.41
N GLU A 19 22.10 1.10 5.73
CA GLU A 19 23.14 0.35 5.04
C GLU A 19 22.74 0.00 3.60
N LEU A 20 21.45 -0.33 3.36
CA LEU A 20 20.92 -0.57 2.02
C LEU A 20 20.93 0.69 1.15
N THR A 21 20.49 1.83 1.69
CA THR A 21 20.40 3.08 0.91
C THR A 21 21.75 3.75 0.70
N SER A 22 22.77 3.39 1.49
CA SER A 22 24.11 3.95 1.39
C SER A 22 24.96 3.34 0.27
N SER A 23 24.49 2.29 -0.41
CA SER A 23 25.24 1.61 -1.49
C SER A 23 24.45 1.58 -2.81
N PRO A 24 25.12 1.69 -3.98
CA PRO A 24 24.48 1.53 -5.28
C PRO A 24 23.80 0.16 -5.45
N GLU A 25 24.43 -0.92 -4.97
CA GLU A 25 23.90 -2.28 -5.02
C GLU A 25 22.65 -2.43 -4.15
N GLY A 26 22.65 -1.80 -2.96
CA GLY A 26 21.47 -1.80 -2.10
C GLY A 26 20.31 -1.02 -2.69
N LEU A 27 20.56 0.14 -3.33
CA LEU A 27 19.53 0.87 -4.08
C LEU A 27 18.99 0.06 -5.27
N TYR A 28 19.86 -0.66 -5.98
CA TYR A 28 19.47 -1.55 -7.08
C TYR A 28 18.60 -2.72 -6.57
N PHE A 29 19.00 -3.36 -5.46
CA PHE A 29 18.21 -4.38 -4.79
C PHE A 29 16.83 -3.87 -4.37
N LEU A 30 16.75 -2.69 -3.74
CA LEU A 30 15.47 -2.10 -3.31
C LEU A 30 14.55 -1.79 -4.49
N LYS A 31 15.10 -1.32 -5.62
CA LYS A 31 14.33 -1.12 -6.86
C LYS A 31 13.72 -2.43 -7.36
N LEU A 32 14.49 -3.51 -7.42
CA LEU A 32 13.96 -4.82 -7.81
C LEU A 32 12.97 -5.37 -6.77
N ARG A 33 13.21 -5.12 -5.48
CA ARG A 33 12.31 -5.53 -4.39
C ARG A 33 10.96 -4.82 -4.45
N SER A 34 10.89 -3.61 -5.00
CA SER A 34 9.63 -2.88 -5.23
C SER A 34 8.67 -3.59 -6.19
N LEU A 35 9.19 -4.51 -7.02
CA LEU A 35 8.44 -5.34 -7.97
C LEU A 35 8.10 -6.73 -7.40
N ALA A 36 8.07 -6.90 -6.07
CA ALA A 36 7.86 -8.20 -5.41
C ALA A 36 6.44 -8.78 -5.51
N ARG A 37 5.90 -8.84 -6.73
CA ARG A 37 4.75 -9.64 -7.13
C ARG A 37 5.17 -10.52 -8.29
N LYS A 38 4.66 -11.76 -8.33
CA LYS A 38 5.00 -12.74 -9.38
C LYS A 38 4.83 -12.15 -10.78
N ASP A 39 3.69 -11.53 -11.06
CA ASP A 39 3.37 -11.01 -12.39
C ASP A 39 4.28 -9.84 -12.80
N TYR A 40 4.72 -9.02 -11.84
CA TYR A 40 5.63 -7.91 -12.10
C TYR A 40 7.05 -8.39 -12.38
N TYR A 41 7.51 -9.42 -11.68
CA TYR A 41 8.78 -10.06 -12.03
C TYR A 41 8.73 -10.71 -13.40
N LEU A 42 7.64 -11.42 -13.74
CA LEU A 42 7.48 -12.01 -15.07
C LEU A 42 7.50 -10.94 -16.18
N HIS A 43 6.82 -9.81 -15.96
CA HIS A 43 6.89 -8.67 -16.88
C HIS A 43 8.33 -8.16 -17.04
N LEU A 44 9.09 -8.05 -15.94
CA LEU A 44 10.50 -7.62 -15.99
C LEU A 44 11.40 -8.65 -16.69
N PHE A 45 11.23 -9.95 -16.45
CA PHE A 45 11.93 -11.03 -17.16
C PHE A 45 11.75 -10.90 -18.67
N GLN A 46 10.50 -10.72 -19.12
CA GLN A 46 10.18 -10.53 -20.54
C GLN A 46 10.84 -9.27 -21.11
N LYS A 47 10.78 -8.14 -20.39
CA LYS A 47 11.39 -6.88 -20.83
C LYS A 47 12.92 -6.94 -20.89
N ALA A 48 13.53 -7.65 -19.95
CA ALA A 48 14.97 -7.84 -19.89
C ALA A 48 15.47 -8.96 -20.82
N GLN A 49 14.56 -9.67 -21.52
CA GLN A 49 14.87 -10.82 -22.37
C GLN A 49 15.62 -11.95 -21.61
N ILE A 50 15.25 -12.16 -20.35
CA ILE A 50 15.81 -13.22 -19.49
C ILE A 50 14.78 -14.35 -19.40
N SER A 51 15.21 -15.60 -19.62
CA SER A 51 14.32 -16.76 -19.45
C SER A 51 13.94 -16.93 -17.98
N SER A 52 12.63 -17.10 -17.73
CA SER A 52 12.08 -17.44 -16.42
C SER A 52 11.69 -18.92 -16.30
N ASP A 53 12.08 -19.75 -17.27
CA ASP A 53 11.61 -21.12 -17.39
C ASP A 53 12.13 -21.98 -16.23
N ASN A 54 11.26 -22.81 -15.65
CA ASN A 54 11.56 -23.71 -14.53
C ASN A 54 12.01 -23.02 -13.22
N LEU A 55 11.83 -21.70 -13.09
CA LEU A 55 12.20 -20.97 -11.88
C LEU A 55 11.05 -20.93 -10.85
N GLY A 56 11.39 -21.14 -9.58
CA GLY A 56 10.48 -20.88 -8.46
C GLY A 56 10.39 -19.38 -8.14
N VAL A 57 9.22 -18.90 -7.68
CA VAL A 57 8.99 -17.47 -7.37
C VAL A 57 10.03 -16.89 -6.39
N LYS A 58 10.53 -17.70 -5.45
CA LYS A 58 11.56 -17.29 -4.48
C LYS A 58 12.91 -16.96 -5.13
N GLN A 59 13.19 -17.52 -6.31
CA GLN A 59 14.45 -17.34 -7.04
C GLN A 59 14.42 -16.13 -7.98
N TYR A 60 13.22 -15.59 -8.28
CA TYR A 60 13.06 -14.52 -9.27
C TYR A 60 13.90 -13.29 -8.94
N LEU A 61 13.83 -12.82 -7.70
CA LEU A 61 14.55 -11.61 -7.29
C LEU A 61 16.07 -11.81 -7.37
N GLU A 62 16.59 -12.95 -6.94
CA GLU A 62 18.04 -13.26 -6.98
C GLU A 62 18.55 -13.30 -8.42
N ILE A 63 17.81 -13.95 -9.32
CA ILE A 63 18.20 -14.09 -10.72
C ILE A 63 18.16 -12.73 -11.43
N LEU A 64 17.10 -11.94 -11.22
CA LEU A 64 17.01 -10.59 -11.76
C LEU A 64 18.12 -9.67 -11.22
N PHE A 65 18.49 -9.83 -9.95
CA PHE A 65 19.60 -9.10 -9.35
C PHE A 65 20.93 -9.46 -10.03
N ASN A 66 21.25 -10.76 -10.10
CA ASN A 66 22.50 -11.25 -10.69
C ASN A 66 22.61 -10.98 -12.20
N SER A 67 21.48 -10.79 -12.89
CA SER A 67 21.46 -10.46 -14.32
C SER A 67 21.83 -9.00 -14.64
N ASN A 68 22.04 -8.14 -13.62
CA ASN A 68 22.50 -6.76 -13.78
C ASN A 68 21.71 -5.95 -14.83
N ILE A 69 20.38 -6.00 -14.71
CA ILE A 69 19.45 -5.31 -15.60
C ILE A 69 19.67 -3.79 -15.48
N SER A 70 19.62 -3.09 -16.61
CA SER A 70 19.79 -1.63 -16.61
C SER A 70 18.69 -0.94 -15.79
N SER A 71 19.04 0.11 -15.05
CA SER A 71 18.06 0.89 -14.27
C SER A 71 16.94 1.44 -15.16
N LYS A 72 17.22 1.74 -16.42
CA LYS A 72 16.23 2.20 -17.41
C LYS A 72 15.14 1.15 -17.64
N THR A 73 15.51 -0.11 -17.85
CA THR A 73 14.55 -1.21 -18.07
C THR A 73 13.65 -1.43 -16.86
N ILE A 74 14.22 -1.32 -15.66
CA ILE A 74 13.46 -1.44 -14.39
C ILE A 74 12.48 -0.26 -14.27
N HIS A 75 12.93 0.96 -14.52
CA HIS A 75 12.09 2.16 -14.48
C HIS A 75 10.96 2.10 -15.50
N ASP A 76 11.25 1.74 -16.74
CA ASP A 76 10.26 1.59 -17.80
C ASP A 76 9.22 0.51 -17.44
N SER A 77 9.67 -0.59 -16.82
CA SER A 77 8.76 -1.65 -16.35
C SER A 77 7.84 -1.17 -15.23
N ILE A 78 8.37 -0.44 -14.25
CA ILE A 78 7.59 0.15 -13.16
C ILE A 78 6.55 1.13 -13.71
N ASN A 79 6.95 2.02 -14.61
CA ASN A 79 6.05 3.02 -15.20
C ASN A 79 4.95 2.35 -16.03
N GLN A 80 5.24 1.30 -16.79
CA GLN A 80 4.24 0.57 -17.57
C GLN A 80 3.21 -0.13 -16.68
N ILE A 81 3.67 -0.78 -15.60
CA ILE A 81 2.77 -1.40 -14.62
C ILE A 81 1.89 -0.33 -13.98
N TYR A 82 2.47 0.78 -13.55
CA TYR A 82 1.74 1.89 -12.95
C TYR A 82 0.68 2.46 -13.90
N GLU A 83 1.05 2.77 -15.14
CA GLU A 83 0.11 3.34 -16.13
C GLU A 83 -1.06 2.41 -16.44
N ALA A 84 -0.84 1.09 -16.49
CA ALA A 84 -1.91 0.12 -16.68
C ALA A 84 -2.93 0.12 -15.53
N GLU A 85 -2.44 0.24 -14.28
CA GLU A 85 -3.31 0.33 -13.10
C GLU A 85 -3.97 1.69 -12.96
N ARG A 86 -3.20 2.75 -13.18
CA ARG A 86 -3.61 4.14 -13.07
C ARG A 86 -4.63 4.51 -14.14
N GLY A 87 -4.53 3.96 -15.35
CA GLY A 87 -5.52 4.18 -16.41
C GLY A 87 -6.94 3.80 -16.00
N LYS A 88 -7.11 2.68 -15.27
CA LYS A 88 -8.41 2.25 -14.72
C LYS A 88 -8.93 3.22 -13.66
N ARG A 89 -8.05 3.77 -12.82
CA ARG A 89 -8.41 4.72 -11.76
C ARG A 89 -8.75 6.09 -12.32
N ARG A 90 -7.95 6.63 -13.25
CA ARG A 90 -8.20 7.91 -13.94
C ARG A 90 -9.59 7.96 -14.58
N ALA A 91 -10.04 6.86 -15.19
CA ALA A 91 -11.36 6.76 -15.80
C ALA A 91 -12.52 6.99 -14.79
N ASN A 92 -12.34 6.56 -13.54
CA ASN A 92 -13.36 6.65 -12.49
C ASN A 92 -13.14 7.80 -11.50
N GLU A 93 -12.00 8.49 -11.58
CA GLU A 93 -11.57 9.49 -10.59
C GLU A 93 -12.56 10.64 -10.46
N GLN A 94 -13.08 11.17 -11.56
CA GLN A 94 -14.07 12.25 -11.51
C GLN A 94 -15.34 11.84 -10.76
N ASN A 95 -15.80 10.60 -10.94
CA ASN A 95 -16.96 10.08 -10.22
C ASN A 95 -16.63 9.91 -8.73
N LEU A 96 -15.46 9.37 -8.40
CA LEU A 96 -15.02 9.24 -7.02
C LEU A 96 -14.95 10.60 -6.32
N LEU A 97 -14.38 11.63 -6.96
CA LEU A 97 -14.33 12.99 -6.42
C LEU A 97 -15.74 13.52 -6.12
N ARG A 98 -16.70 13.34 -7.05
CA ARG A 98 -18.10 13.75 -6.84
C ARG A 98 -18.72 13.07 -5.61
N GLU A 99 -18.45 11.78 -5.40
CA GLU A 99 -18.93 11.06 -4.21
C GLU A 99 -18.26 11.59 -2.93
N LEU A 100 -16.95 11.85 -2.95
CA LEU A 100 -16.22 12.40 -1.81
C LEU A 100 -16.74 13.78 -1.40
N TYR A 101 -17.08 14.65 -2.36
CA TYR A 101 -17.68 15.96 -2.09
C TYR A 101 -19.07 15.91 -1.44
N LYS A 102 -19.74 14.75 -1.41
CA LYS A 102 -21.01 14.60 -0.66
C LYS A 102 -20.80 14.61 0.85
N LEU A 103 -19.62 14.22 1.33
CA LEU A 103 -19.29 14.29 2.75
C LEU A 103 -18.86 15.71 3.12
N ARG A 104 -19.79 16.50 3.64
CA ARG A 104 -19.55 17.91 4.01
C ARG A 104 -19.04 18.10 5.43
N VAL A 105 -19.33 17.15 6.31
CA VAL A 105 -18.94 17.18 7.72
C VAL A 105 -18.01 16.01 7.95
N PHE A 106 -16.81 16.31 8.44
CA PHE A 106 -15.82 15.32 8.80
C PHE A 106 -15.78 15.22 10.33
N ASP A 107 -16.44 14.20 10.85
CA ASP A 107 -16.57 13.93 12.28
C ASP A 107 -16.37 12.43 12.51
N TRP A 108 -15.48 12.07 13.43
CA TRP A 108 -15.20 10.67 13.78
C TRP A 108 -16.22 10.08 14.76
N GLY A 109 -17.18 10.88 15.25
CA GLY A 109 -18.22 10.40 16.15
C GLY A 109 -17.67 9.90 17.49
N GLY A 110 -16.53 10.42 17.93
CA GLY A 110 -15.87 10.03 19.19
C GLY A 110 -15.15 8.68 19.17
N ILE A 111 -15.17 7.94 18.05
CA ILE A 111 -14.40 6.71 17.88
C ILE A 111 -13.05 7.08 17.26
N HIS A 112 -12.03 7.22 18.10
CA HIS A 112 -10.66 7.54 17.69
C HIS A 112 -9.75 6.30 17.63
N GLU A 113 -10.22 5.16 18.12
CA GLU A 113 -9.46 3.91 18.06
C GLU A 113 -9.68 3.20 16.73
N ASN A 114 -8.61 2.59 16.20
CA ASN A 114 -8.67 1.73 15.02
C ASN A 114 -9.42 0.40 15.28
N ASP A 115 -9.79 0.12 16.54
CA ASP A 115 -10.51 -1.07 16.95
C ASP A 115 -11.87 -0.70 17.57
N ILE A 116 -12.89 -0.67 16.71
CA ILE A 116 -14.28 -0.44 17.11
C ILE A 116 -14.74 -1.47 18.13
N ASN A 117 -14.33 -2.74 17.99
CA ASN A 117 -14.80 -3.80 18.89
C ASN A 117 -14.29 -3.55 20.30
N LYS A 118 -13.00 -3.22 20.43
CA LYS A 118 -12.43 -2.85 21.71
C LYS A 118 -13.14 -1.63 22.31
N TYR A 119 -13.36 -0.60 21.51
CA TYR A 119 -14.09 0.59 21.95
C TYR A 119 -15.49 0.24 22.48
N LEU A 120 -16.27 -0.57 21.76
CA LEU A 120 -17.61 -0.99 22.17
C LEU A 120 -17.57 -1.83 23.46
N VAL A 121 -16.61 -2.76 23.54
CA VAL A 121 -16.43 -3.63 24.71
C VAL A 121 -16.12 -2.82 25.96
N ASP A 122 -15.15 -1.91 25.88
CA ASP A 122 -14.62 -1.18 27.04
C ASP A 122 -15.52 -0.02 27.48
N ASN A 123 -16.33 0.55 26.57
CA ASN A 123 -17.19 1.70 26.88
C ASN A 123 -18.66 1.32 27.14
N TYR A 124 -19.16 0.24 26.54
CA TYR A 124 -20.58 -0.10 26.64
C TYR A 124 -20.78 -1.50 27.24
N ILE A 125 -20.22 -2.55 26.65
CA ILE A 125 -20.56 -3.95 26.98
C ILE A 125 -20.16 -4.32 28.42
N LYS A 126 -18.94 -3.99 28.85
CA LYS A 126 -18.48 -4.32 30.21
C LYS A 126 -19.05 -3.40 31.29
N LYS A 127 -19.58 -2.23 30.92
CA LYS A 127 -20.00 -1.17 31.86
C LYS A 127 -21.50 -1.11 32.08
N ILE A 128 -22.30 -1.56 31.11
CA ILE A 128 -23.76 -1.45 31.15
C ILE A 128 -24.35 -2.84 31.37
N THR A 129 -24.95 -3.05 32.54
CA THR A 129 -25.63 -4.32 32.89
C THR A 129 -27.14 -4.25 32.67
N ASN A 130 -27.73 -3.06 32.64
CA ASN A 130 -29.15 -2.87 32.40
C ASN A 130 -29.45 -2.87 30.89
N TYR A 131 -30.34 -3.76 30.47
CA TYR A 131 -30.69 -3.93 29.06
C TYR A 131 -31.30 -2.68 28.42
N ASN A 132 -32.25 -2.02 29.09
CA ASN A 132 -32.92 -0.84 28.52
C ASN A 132 -31.94 0.33 28.33
N ASN A 133 -31.03 0.53 29.28
CA ASN A 133 -29.95 1.52 29.14
C ASN A 133 -29.02 1.17 27.97
N LEU A 134 -28.67 -0.11 27.80
CA LEU A 134 -27.85 -0.54 26.66
C LEU A 134 -28.55 -0.23 25.33
N ILE A 135 -29.84 -0.52 25.20
CA ILE A 135 -30.63 -0.19 24.01
C ILE A 135 -30.63 1.33 23.76
N GLU A 136 -30.88 2.14 24.79
CA GLU A 136 -30.85 3.60 24.68
C GLU A 136 -29.49 4.11 24.16
N LYS A 137 -28.38 3.57 24.67
CA LYS A 137 -27.03 3.91 24.19
C LYS A 137 -26.77 3.45 22.76
N VAL A 138 -27.30 2.29 22.37
CA VAL A 138 -27.18 1.80 20.99
C VAL A 138 -27.86 2.76 20.02
N GLU A 139 -29.10 3.15 20.31
CA GLU A 139 -29.91 3.97 19.42
C GLU A 139 -29.44 5.43 19.36
N ASN A 140 -29.07 6.01 20.50
CA ASN A 140 -28.81 7.44 20.59
C ASN A 140 -27.32 7.83 20.45
N GLU A 141 -26.38 6.92 20.73
CA GLU A 141 -24.94 7.21 20.68
C GLU A 141 -24.22 6.33 19.67
N ILE A 142 -24.22 5.01 19.88
CA ILE A 142 -23.39 4.08 19.11
C ILE A 142 -23.72 4.15 17.61
N LEU A 143 -25.01 4.21 17.26
CA LEU A 143 -25.42 4.29 15.85
C LEU A 143 -24.86 5.54 15.15
N HIS A 144 -24.92 6.69 15.82
CA HIS A 144 -24.37 7.93 15.29
C HIS A 144 -22.85 7.83 15.15
N SER A 145 -22.16 7.39 16.21
CA SER A 145 -20.71 7.22 16.23
C SER A 145 -20.20 6.28 15.14
N LEU A 146 -20.85 5.13 14.97
CA LEU A 146 -20.49 4.16 13.93
C LEU A 146 -20.72 4.70 12.52
N LYS A 147 -21.84 5.39 12.29
CA LYS A 147 -22.11 6.03 11.00
C LYS A 147 -21.00 7.04 10.65
N SER A 148 -20.68 7.92 11.59
CA SER A 148 -19.62 8.93 11.44
C SER A 148 -18.25 8.28 11.18
N PHE A 149 -17.90 7.26 11.96
CA PHE A 149 -16.67 6.49 11.77
C PHE A 149 -16.57 5.85 10.38
N VAL A 150 -17.63 5.18 9.91
CA VAL A 150 -17.64 4.51 8.60
C VAL A 150 -17.45 5.52 7.47
N LEU A 151 -18.17 6.65 7.52
CA LEU A 151 -18.08 7.70 6.50
C LEU A 151 -16.69 8.34 6.46
N CYS A 152 -16.12 8.67 7.61
CA CYS A 152 -14.77 9.24 7.70
C CYS A 152 -13.69 8.24 7.29
N SER A 153 -13.81 6.97 7.67
CA SER A 153 -12.88 5.91 7.26
C SER A 153 -12.92 5.69 5.74
N TRP A 154 -14.11 5.65 5.16
CA TRP A 154 -14.29 5.56 3.71
C TRP A 154 -13.66 6.76 3.01
N TYR A 155 -13.96 7.98 3.46
CA TYR A 155 -13.39 9.20 2.89
C TYR A 155 -11.86 9.19 2.97
N ASN A 156 -11.30 8.89 4.15
CA ASN A 156 -9.86 8.85 4.39
C ASN A 156 -9.13 7.82 3.49
N ASN A 157 -9.72 6.63 3.33
CA ASN A 157 -9.18 5.62 2.43
C ASN A 157 -9.07 6.13 0.99
N TRP A 158 -10.14 6.71 0.46
CA TRP A 158 -10.18 7.15 -0.93
C TRP A 158 -9.38 8.41 -1.20
N THR A 159 -9.36 9.37 -0.26
CA THR A 159 -8.49 10.54 -0.40
C THR A 159 -7.02 10.18 -0.31
N SER A 160 -6.65 9.21 0.53
CA SER A 160 -5.27 8.69 0.60
C SER A 160 -4.83 8.09 -0.74
N ILE A 161 -5.70 7.31 -1.40
CA ILE A 161 -5.43 6.76 -2.75
C ILE A 161 -5.27 7.89 -3.78
N ILE A 162 -6.13 8.91 -3.77
CA ILE A 162 -6.03 10.05 -4.71
C ILE A 162 -4.75 10.84 -4.48
N ILE A 163 -4.41 11.15 -3.22
CA ILE A 163 -3.18 11.87 -2.87
C ILE A 163 -1.96 11.07 -3.34
N GLU A 164 -1.95 9.75 -3.12
CA GLU A 164 -0.89 8.88 -3.61
C GLU A 164 -0.78 8.90 -5.15
N ASP A 165 -1.89 8.81 -5.87
CA ASP A 165 -1.93 8.92 -7.33
C ASP A 165 -1.41 10.30 -7.81
N ILE A 166 -1.72 11.40 -7.13
CA ILE A 166 -1.19 12.75 -7.44
C ILE A 166 0.35 12.78 -7.36
N PHE A 167 0.93 12.20 -6.31
CA PHE A 167 2.39 12.11 -6.20
C PHE A 167 2.97 11.19 -7.27
N LYS A 168 2.36 10.03 -7.50
CA LYS A 168 2.85 9.05 -8.48
C LYS A 168 2.73 9.51 -9.93
N ASP A 169 1.79 10.41 -10.25
CA ASP A 169 1.64 11.01 -11.57
C ASP A 169 2.74 12.07 -11.88
N HIS A 170 3.51 12.51 -10.87
CA HIS A 170 4.54 13.51 -11.08
C HIS A 170 5.79 12.96 -11.78
N HIS A 171 6.22 13.57 -12.89
CA HIS A 171 7.35 13.12 -13.74
C HIS A 171 8.70 12.87 -13.05
N ARG A 172 8.94 13.45 -11.86
CA ARG A 172 10.16 13.23 -11.06
C ARG A 172 10.05 12.10 -10.04
N ILE A 173 8.88 11.47 -9.94
CA ILE A 173 8.59 10.41 -8.98
C ILE A 173 8.52 9.10 -9.75
N LEU A 174 9.29 8.11 -9.29
CA LEU A 174 9.12 6.74 -9.75
C LEU A 174 7.99 6.10 -8.92
N PRO A 175 6.88 5.67 -9.55
CA PRO A 175 5.72 5.22 -8.80
C PRO A 175 5.98 3.87 -8.13
N THR A 176 5.51 3.72 -6.89
CA THR A 176 5.52 2.43 -6.21
C THR A 176 4.38 1.56 -6.74
N VAL A 177 4.71 0.42 -7.36
CA VAL A 177 3.73 -0.54 -7.91
C VAL A 177 3.50 -1.75 -7.00
N GLY A 178 4.48 -2.09 -6.14
CA GLY A 178 4.30 -3.10 -5.09
C GLY A 178 3.59 -2.53 -3.86
N GLN A 179 2.76 -3.34 -3.20
CA GLN A 179 2.34 -3.02 -1.84
C GLN A 179 3.54 -3.23 -0.91
N ILE A 180 3.97 -2.16 -0.24
CA ILE A 180 4.80 -2.28 0.96
C ILE A 180 3.81 -2.67 2.06
N LYS A 181 3.78 -3.96 2.43
CA LYS A 181 3.07 -4.44 3.62
C LYS A 181 4.06 -4.61 4.75
#